data_AF-G8B1K9-F1
#
_entry.id   AF-G8B1K9-F1
#
_cell.length_a   1.000
_cell.length_b   1.000
_cell.length_c   1.000
_cell.angle_alpha   90.00
_cell.angle_beta   90.00
_cell.angle_gamma   90.00
#
_symmetry.space_group_name_H-M   'P 1'
#
loop_
_entity.id
_entity.type
_entity.pdbx_description
1 polymer ?
#
loop_
_entity_poly.entity_id
_entity_poly.type
_entity_poly.pdbx_seq_one_letter_code
_entity_poly.pdbx_strand_id
1 'polypeptide(L)'
;MKAVAIILVVCLVQGLQALNKSETPGLNDQMKECLTQNDLDADLYTELWKDHPKLNAPQKKVNCFLACLYKKVGALSADGAIVLPEGLIEERIINWSPELREKCKKQAGDDVCELAGCLDKPNGFLSATV
;
A
#
# COMPACT_ATOMS: atom_id res chain seq x y z
N MET A 1 -1.78 -34.55 41.44
CA MET A 1 -2.46 -33.22 41.42
C MET A 1 -1.46 -32.10 41.69
N LYS A 2 -0.53 -31.79 40.77
CA LYS A 2 0.36 -30.60 40.80
C LYS A 2 0.97 -30.36 39.41
N ALA A 3 0.17 -30.35 38.35
CA ALA A 3 0.71 -30.17 36.99
C ALA A 3 -0.30 -29.57 35.99
N VAL A 4 -1.30 -28.81 36.46
CA VAL A 4 -2.36 -28.26 35.57
C VAL A 4 -2.39 -26.72 35.58
N ALA A 5 -1.53 -26.06 36.36
CA ALA A 5 -1.64 -24.61 36.60
C ALA A 5 -0.73 -23.71 35.74
N ILE A 6 0.07 -24.24 34.80
CA ILE A 6 1.11 -23.44 34.08
C ILE A 6 0.75 -23.16 32.61
N ILE A 7 -0.30 -23.78 32.05
CA ILE A 7 -0.66 -23.63 30.62
C ILE A 7 -1.66 -22.46 30.37
N LEU A 8 -1.97 -21.66 31.39
CA LEU A 8 -2.98 -20.58 31.28
C LEU A 8 -2.42 -19.16 31.14
N VAL A 9 -1.10 -18.98 31.01
CA VAL A 9 -0.49 -17.64 30.87
C VAL A 9 0.02 -17.36 29.44
N VAL A 10 0.19 -18.37 28.58
CA VAL A 10 0.71 -18.18 27.21
C VAL A 10 -0.40 -17.99 26.16
N CYS A 11 -1.65 -18.31 26.47
CA CYS A 11 -2.78 -18.12 25.52
C CYS A 11 -3.53 -16.79 25.68
N LEU A 12 -3.21 -15.95 26.67
CA LEU A 12 -3.90 -14.68 26.90
C LEU A 12 -3.25 -13.48 26.20
N VAL A 13 -2.04 -13.61 25.64
CA VAL A 13 -1.43 -12.54 24.81
C VAL A 13 -1.93 -12.57 23.36
N GLN A 14 -2.64 -13.63 22.96
CA GLN A 14 -3.17 -13.77 21.59
C GLN A 14 -4.67 -13.41 21.47
N GLY A 15 -5.35 -13.16 22.60
CA GLY A 15 -6.79 -12.88 22.64
C GLY A 15 -7.18 -11.44 22.99
N LEU A 16 -6.23 -10.58 23.35
CA LEU A 16 -6.51 -9.22 23.84
C LEU A 16 -6.10 -8.12 22.83
N GLN A 17 -6.29 -8.36 21.54
CA GLN A 17 -6.31 -7.29 20.52
C GLN A 17 -7.69 -7.10 19.88
N ALA A 18 -8.71 -7.84 20.36
CA ALA A 18 -10.06 -7.81 19.79
C ALA A 18 -10.95 -6.64 20.28
N LEU A 19 -10.43 -5.69 21.07
CA LEU A 19 -11.22 -4.57 21.61
C LEU A 19 -10.43 -3.26 21.71
N ASN A 20 -9.56 -2.97 20.74
CA ASN A 20 -9.26 -1.58 20.44
C ASN A 20 -10.07 -1.25 19.19
N LYS A 21 -10.83 -0.16 19.24
CA LYS A 21 -11.53 0.37 18.06
C LYS A 21 -10.55 0.31 16.89
N SER A 22 -10.94 -0.35 15.81
CA SER A 22 -10.20 -0.35 14.55
C SER A 22 -10.12 1.10 14.05
N GLU A 23 -9.19 1.88 14.59
CA GLU A 23 -8.69 3.09 13.97
C GLU A 23 -7.88 2.60 12.78
N THR A 24 -8.57 2.29 11.68
CA THR A 24 -7.88 2.16 10.40
C THR A 24 -7.14 3.48 10.19
N PRO A 25 -5.80 3.49 10.15
CA PRO A 25 -5.04 4.72 9.99
C PRO A 25 -5.56 5.44 8.74
N GLY A 26 -5.77 6.76 8.86
CA GLY A 26 -6.25 7.56 7.75
C GLY A 26 -5.27 7.53 6.58
N LEU A 27 -5.74 7.84 5.37
CA LEU A 27 -4.91 7.79 4.16
C LEU A 27 -3.59 8.57 4.29
N ASN A 28 -3.60 9.70 4.99
CA ASN A 28 -2.38 10.48 5.27
C ASN A 28 -1.35 9.73 6.12
N ASP A 29 -1.79 9.00 7.14
CA ASP A 29 -0.89 8.22 8.00
C ASP A 29 -0.31 7.04 7.22
N GLN A 30 -1.15 6.40 6.39
CA GLN A 30 -0.72 5.35 5.47
C GLN A 30 0.32 5.87 4.46
N MET A 31 0.12 7.06 3.89
CA MET A 31 1.09 7.70 3.00
C MET A 31 2.42 7.98 3.70
N LYS A 32 2.41 8.60 4.89
CA LYS A 32 3.63 8.89 5.67
C LYS A 32 4.41 7.62 6.00
N GLU A 33 3.71 6.57 6.43
CA GLU A 33 4.31 5.29 6.71
C GLU A 33 4.96 4.69 5.46
N CYS A 34 4.26 4.71 4.33
CA CYS A 34 4.81 4.22 3.07
C CYS A 34 5.98 5.03 2.53
N LEU A 35 6.01 6.35 2.75
CA LEU A 35 7.17 7.18 2.43
C LEU A 35 8.38 6.75 3.26
N THR A 36 8.20 6.65 4.58
CA THR A 36 9.27 6.26 5.51
C THR A 36 9.80 4.86 5.21
N GLN A 37 8.92 3.88 4.94
CA GLN A 37 9.32 2.51 4.60
C GLN A 37 10.15 2.41 3.32
N ASN A 38 10.07 3.39 2.43
CA ASN A 38 10.76 3.40 1.14
C ASN A 38 11.91 4.42 1.10
N ASP A 39 12.41 4.84 2.27
CA ASP A 39 13.48 5.82 2.42
C ASP A 39 13.19 7.12 1.67
N LEU A 40 11.94 7.58 1.77
CA LEU A 40 11.47 8.89 1.31
C LEU A 40 11.08 9.73 2.53
N ASP A 41 11.22 11.05 2.40
CA ASP A 41 10.84 11.96 3.45
C ASP A 41 9.31 11.91 3.68
N ALA A 42 8.90 11.65 4.93
CA ALA A 42 7.50 11.55 5.30
C ALA A 42 6.74 12.87 5.04
N ASP A 43 7.41 14.02 5.09
CA ASP A 43 6.81 15.34 4.87
C ASP A 43 6.38 15.56 3.41
N LEU A 44 6.88 14.74 2.48
CA LEU A 44 6.45 14.73 1.08
C LEU A 44 4.97 14.34 0.93
N TYR A 45 4.32 13.79 1.96
CA TYR A 45 2.88 13.47 1.88
C TYR A 45 2.03 14.71 1.55
N THR A 46 2.46 15.91 1.95
CA THR A 46 1.76 17.16 1.61
C THR A 46 1.85 17.49 0.12
N GLU A 47 2.95 17.11 -0.53
CA GLU A 47 3.16 17.28 -1.97
C GLU A 47 2.28 16.32 -2.78
N LEU A 48 1.97 15.13 -2.25
CA LEU A 48 1.12 14.12 -2.88
C LEU A 48 -0.33 14.58 -3.12
N TRP A 49 -0.78 15.63 -2.42
CA TRP A 49 -2.11 16.21 -2.58
C TRP A 49 -2.17 17.34 -3.62
N LYS A 50 -1.04 17.72 -4.21
CA LYS A 50 -0.98 18.73 -5.26
C LYS A 50 -1.44 18.15 -6.59
N ASP A 51 -1.86 19.02 -7.50
CA ASP A 51 -2.13 18.62 -8.88
C ASP A 51 -0.83 18.16 -9.55
N HIS A 52 -0.79 16.92 -10.04
CA HIS A 52 0.39 16.25 -10.58
C HIS A 52 1.63 16.27 -9.65
N PRO A 53 1.61 15.56 -8.52
CA PRO A 53 2.74 15.51 -7.60
C PRO A 53 4.01 14.99 -8.28
N LYS A 54 5.12 15.64 -7.95
CA LYS A 54 6.46 15.23 -8.39
C LYS A 54 7.33 14.95 -7.19
N LEU A 55 7.75 13.70 -7.05
CA LEU A 55 8.75 13.33 -6.08
C LEU A 55 10.13 13.41 -6.74
N ASN A 56 11.03 14.19 -6.16
CA ASN A 56 12.44 14.19 -6.52
C ASN A 56 13.10 12.96 -5.86
N ALA A 57 12.81 11.79 -6.42
CA ALA A 57 13.26 10.51 -5.90
C ALA A 57 13.48 9.51 -7.05
N PRO A 58 14.39 8.52 -6.86
CA PRO A 58 14.55 7.45 -7.82
C PRO A 58 13.21 6.77 -8.13
N GLN A 59 12.91 6.54 -9.41
CA GLN A 59 11.65 5.93 -9.86
C GLN A 59 11.33 4.63 -9.10
N LYS A 60 12.36 3.81 -8.80
CA LYS A 60 12.20 2.58 -8.03
C LYS A 60 11.61 2.81 -6.63
N LYS A 61 12.04 3.87 -5.93
CA LYS A 61 11.50 4.21 -4.60
C LYS A 61 10.05 4.70 -4.70
N VAL A 62 9.75 5.50 -5.73
CA VAL A 62 8.39 5.97 -6.01
C VAL A 62 7.45 4.79 -6.32
N ASN A 63 7.92 3.85 -7.15
CA ASN A 63 7.23 2.61 -7.48
C ASN A 63 6.94 1.77 -6.22
N CYS A 64 7.92 1.61 -5.33
CA CYS A 64 7.73 0.85 -4.10
C CYS A 64 6.85 1.59 -3.06
N PHE A 65 6.90 2.92 -3.03
CA PHE A 65 5.94 3.74 -2.28
C PHE A 65 4.50 3.46 -2.74
N LEU A 66 4.25 3.49 -4.06
CA LEU A 66 2.94 3.18 -4.63
C LEU A 66 2.50 1.75 -4.29
N ALA A 67 3.41 0.77 -4.38
CA ALA A 67 3.12 -0.61 -4.01
C ALA A 67 2.71 -0.72 -2.53
N CYS A 68 3.40 -0.01 -1.64
CA CYS A 68 3.02 0.04 -0.22
C CYS A 68 1.62 0.63 -0.03
N LEU A 69 1.33 1.77 -0.68
CA LEU A 69 0.06 2.45 -0.54
C LEU A 69 -1.09 1.58 -1.07
N TYR A 70 -0.94 1.01 -2.26
CA TYR A 70 -1.92 0.10 -2.86
C TYR A 70 -2.14 -1.16 -2.04
N LYS A 71 -1.13 -1.67 -1.32
CA LYS A 71 -1.32 -2.75 -0.34
C LYS A 71 -2.15 -2.31 0.86
N LYS A 72 -1.90 -1.11 1.41
CA LYS A 72 -2.64 -0.59 2.57
C LYS A 72 -4.10 -0.29 2.27
N VAL A 73 -4.41 0.20 1.07
CA VAL A 73 -5.80 0.43 0.64
C VAL A 73 -6.47 -0.82 0.06
N GLY A 74 -5.77 -1.96 0.02
CA GLY A 74 -6.32 -3.25 -0.40
C GLY A 74 -6.48 -3.42 -1.91
N ALA A 75 -5.80 -2.61 -2.73
CA ALA A 75 -5.77 -2.72 -4.18
C ALA A 75 -4.69 -3.70 -4.71
N LEU A 76 -3.69 -3.99 -3.88
CA LEU A 76 -2.69 -5.03 -4.12
C LEU A 76 -2.59 -5.94 -2.90
N SER A 77 -2.40 -7.23 -3.12
CA SER A 77 -1.98 -8.17 -2.06
C SER A 77 -0.46 -8.14 -1.85
N ALA A 78 0.01 -8.84 -0.82
CA ALA A 78 1.44 -8.91 -0.49
C ALA A 78 2.29 -9.49 -1.63
N ASP A 79 1.77 -10.49 -2.35
CA ASP A 79 2.35 -11.19 -3.50
C ASP A 79 2.11 -10.49 -4.85
N GLY A 80 1.48 -9.30 -4.86
CA GLY A 80 1.26 -8.53 -6.09
C GLY A 80 0.03 -8.93 -6.89
N ALA A 81 -0.86 -9.76 -6.33
CA ALA A 81 -2.17 -9.96 -6.93
C ALA A 81 -2.98 -8.65 -6.89
N ILE A 82 -3.57 -8.30 -8.02
CA ILE A 82 -4.38 -7.10 -8.17
C ILE A 82 -5.78 -7.38 -7.65
N VAL A 83 -6.22 -6.55 -6.70
CA VAL A 83 -7.53 -6.59 -6.08
C VAL A 83 -8.25 -5.28 -6.45
N LEU A 84 -9.52 -5.36 -6.80
CA LEU A 84 -10.32 -4.21 -7.20
C LEU A 84 -11.47 -4.05 -6.21
N PRO A 85 -11.21 -3.47 -5.02
CA PRO A 85 -12.27 -3.23 -4.05
C PRO A 85 -13.28 -2.23 -4.64
N GLU A 86 -14.57 -2.56 -4.55
CA GLU A 86 -15.66 -1.79 -5.18
C GLU A 86 -15.61 -0.31 -4.80
N GLY A 87 -15.33 0.02 -3.53
CA GLY A 87 -15.23 1.41 -3.05
C GLY A 87 -14.15 2.23 -3.77
N LEU A 88 -12.98 1.67 -4.08
CA LEU A 88 -11.92 2.41 -4.80
C LEU A 88 -12.25 2.64 -6.27
N ILE A 89 -13.09 1.78 -6.86
CA ILE A 89 -13.58 1.92 -8.24
C ILE A 89 -14.68 2.97 -8.30
N GLU A 90 -15.65 2.91 -7.38
CA GLU A 90 -16.77 3.85 -7.30
C GLU A 90 -16.29 5.29 -7.04
N GLU A 91 -15.31 5.45 -6.15
CA GLU A 91 -14.67 6.74 -5.87
C GLU A 91 -13.69 7.18 -6.98
N ARG A 92 -13.51 6.36 -8.02
CA ARG A 92 -12.58 6.57 -9.15
C ARG A 92 -11.13 6.83 -8.72
N ILE A 93 -10.76 6.32 -7.55
CA ILE A 93 -9.38 6.33 -7.06
C ILE A 93 -8.54 5.38 -7.93
N ILE A 94 -9.14 4.27 -8.35
CA ILE A 94 -8.48 3.27 -9.20
C ILE A 94 -9.34 2.96 -10.42
N ASN A 95 -8.75 3.08 -11.61
CA ASN A 95 -9.34 2.65 -12.86
C ASN A 95 -8.36 1.81 -13.69
N TRP A 96 -7.97 0.65 -13.17
CA TRP A 96 -7.08 -0.26 -13.88
C TRP A 96 -7.87 -1.17 -14.80
N SER A 97 -7.90 -0.85 -16.10
CA SER A 97 -8.56 -1.71 -17.10
C SER A 97 -7.94 -3.12 -17.12
N PRO A 98 -8.69 -4.16 -17.53
CA PRO A 98 -8.15 -5.51 -17.67
C PRO A 98 -6.88 -5.56 -18.54
N GLU A 99 -6.87 -4.82 -19.64
CA GLU A 99 -5.73 -4.72 -20.57
C GLU A 99 -4.49 -4.10 -19.89
N LEU A 100 -4.69 -3.03 -19.11
CA LEU A 100 -3.61 -2.41 -18.34
C LEU A 100 -3.03 -3.39 -17.33
N ARG A 101 -3.89 -4.10 -16.59
CA ARG A 101 -3.46 -5.07 -15.58
C ARG A 101 -2.63 -6.19 -16.20
N GLU A 102 -3.08 -6.76 -17.31
CA GLU A 102 -2.32 -7.81 -18.01
C GLU A 102 -0.98 -7.30 -18.54
N LYS A 103 -0.99 -6.11 -19.17
CA LYS A 103 0.22 -5.47 -19.66
C LYS A 103 1.23 -5.23 -18.53
N CYS A 104 0.79 -4.63 -17.43
CA CYS A 104 1.66 -4.30 -16.31
C CYS A 104 2.18 -5.54 -15.59
N LYS A 105 1.36 -6.60 -15.43
CA LYS A 105 1.84 -7.89 -14.92
C LYS A 105 2.94 -8.49 -15.79
N LYS A 106 2.75 -8.48 -17.12
CA LYS A 106 3.77 -8.98 -18.06
C LYS A 106 5.05 -8.17 -18.03
N GLN A 107 4.95 -6.85 -17.88
CA GLN A 107 6.13 -5.95 -17.83
C GLN A 107 6.89 -6.05 -16.51
N ALA A 108 6.17 -6.16 -15.39
CA ALA A 108 6.76 -6.16 -14.06
C ALA A 108 7.32 -7.54 -13.66
N GLY A 109 6.77 -8.64 -14.21
CA GLY A 109 7.07 -9.98 -13.73
C GLY A 109 6.71 -10.12 -12.26
N ASP A 110 7.69 -10.51 -11.44
CA ASP A 110 7.53 -10.67 -9.99
C ASP A 110 7.85 -9.38 -9.18
N ASP A 111 8.23 -8.29 -9.84
CA ASP A 111 8.54 -7.02 -9.16
C ASP A 111 7.24 -6.25 -8.85
N VAL A 112 6.78 -6.35 -7.61
CA VAL A 112 5.55 -5.70 -7.15
C VAL A 112 5.66 -4.17 -7.19
N CYS A 113 6.86 -3.61 -7.05
CA CYS A 113 7.05 -2.16 -7.16
C CYS A 113 6.84 -1.71 -8.62
N GLU A 114 7.48 -2.38 -9.57
CA GLU A 114 7.30 -2.09 -11.00
C GLU A 114 5.85 -2.28 -11.44
N LEU A 115 5.16 -3.29 -10.89
CA LEU A 115 3.72 -3.49 -11.13
C LEU A 115 2.92 -2.25 -10.70
N ALA A 116 3.11 -1.78 -9.46
CA ALA A 116 2.41 -0.62 -8.92
C ALA A 116 2.70 0.65 -9.72
N GLY A 117 3.98 0.90 -10.05
CA GLY A 117 4.37 2.03 -10.88
C GLY A 117 3.78 2.00 -12.29
N CYS A 118 3.65 0.82 -12.90
CA CYS A 118 3.01 0.68 -14.20
C CYS A 118 1.50 0.97 -14.14
N LEU A 119 0.83 0.48 -13.10
CA LEU A 119 -0.60 0.66 -12.87
C LEU A 119 -0.97 2.13 -12.57
N ASP A 120 -0.06 2.89 -11.98
CA ASP A 120 -0.29 4.29 -11.59
C ASP A 120 -0.26 5.28 -12.78
N LYS A 121 0.48 4.96 -13.85
CA LYS A 121 0.70 5.85 -15.00
C LYS A 121 -0.58 6.48 -15.56
N PRO A 122 -1.71 5.76 -15.72
CA PRO A 122 -2.95 6.37 -16.23
C PRO A 122 -3.70 7.21 -15.20
N ASN A 123 -3.52 6.93 -13.90
CA ASN A 123 -4.13 7.70 -12.81
C ASN A 123 -3.43 9.05 -12.63
N GLY A 124 -2.16 9.16 -13.06
CA GLY A 124 -1.38 10.40 -12.98
C GLY A 124 -1.09 10.85 -11.55
N PHE A 125 -1.22 9.93 -10.57
CA PHE A 125 -1.09 10.22 -9.15
C PHE A 125 0.35 10.56 -8.79
N LEU A 126 1.37 9.94 -9.40
CA LEU A 126 2.76 10.34 -9.21
C LEU A 126 3.57 10.33 -10.51
N SER A 127 4.37 11.38 -10.69
CA SER A 127 5.45 11.38 -11.69
C SER A 127 6.81 11.58 -11.01
N ALA A 128 7.80 10.75 -11.31
CA ALA A 128 9.17 11.00 -10.85
C ALA A 128 9.85 11.97 -11.81
N THR A 129 10.66 12.88 -11.27
CA THR A 129 11.57 13.70 -12.09
C THR A 129 12.99 13.21 -11.81
N VAL A 130 13.68 12.75 -12.86
CA VAL A 130 15.10 12.37 -12.80
C VAL A 130 15.95 13.62 -13.01
#